data_AF-A0A2E6VAH8-F1
#
_entry.id   AF-A0A2E6VAH8-F1
#
_cell.length_a   1.000
_cell.length_b   1.000
_cell.length_c   1.000
_cell.angle_alpha   90.00
_cell.angle_beta   90.00
_cell.angle_gamma   90.00
#
_symmetry.space_group_name_H-M   'P 1'
#
loop_
_entity.id
_entity.type
_entity.pdbx_description
1 polymer ?
#
loop_
_entity_poly.entity_id
_entity_poly.type
_entity_poly.pdbx_seq_one_letter_code
_entity_poly.pdbx_strand_id
1 'polypeptide(L)' 'MALIFVSHTKCAICSKVLEEQDNIFGLPPLNKVDHRLYEFFDRGFHQECFDNWVERDEILEILNEG' A
#
# COMPACT_ATOMS: atom_id res chain seq x y z
N MET A 1 0.55 10.03 5.62
CA MET A 1 1.83 9.68 4.97
C MET A 1 2.25 8.44 5.71
N ALA A 2 2.24 7.28 5.05
CA ALA A 2 2.46 6.02 5.74
C ALA A 2 3.85 6.03 6.38
N LEU A 3 3.92 6.03 7.72
CA LEU A 3 5.15 5.75 8.43
C LEU A 3 5.32 4.24 8.45
N ILE A 4 6.23 3.72 7.62
CA ILE A 4 6.52 2.30 7.56
C ILE A 4 7.68 1.99 8.50
N PHE A 5 7.38 1.27 9.58
CA PHE A 5 8.39 0.72 10.47
C PHE A 5 8.75 -0.68 9.98
N VAL A 6 9.91 -0.81 9.35
CA VAL A 6 10.49 -2.11 8.96
C VAL A 6 10.58 -3.05 10.16
N SER A 7 10.41 -4.34 9.91
CA SER A 7 10.32 -5.44 10.90
C SER A 7 9.15 -5.35 11.89
N HIS A 8 8.29 -4.32 11.77
CA HIS A 8 7.10 -4.10 12.62
C HIS A 8 5.81 -3.88 11.83
N THR A 9 5.92 -3.53 10.55
CA THR A 9 4.79 -3.28 9.66
C THR A 9 4.56 -4.48 8.76
N LYS A 10 3.30 -4.87 8.57
CA LYS A 10 2.92 -5.93 7.63
C LYS A 10 2.54 -5.34 6.28
N CYS A 11 2.92 -6.05 5.21
CA CYS A 11 2.41 -5.81 3.87
C CYS A 11 0.89 -5.97 3.87
N ALA A 12 0.16 -4.96 3.41
CA ALA A 12 -1.30 -4.99 3.42
C ALA A 12 -1.92 -6.00 2.41
N ILE A 13 -1.13 -6.52 1.45
CA ILE A 13 -1.59 -7.55 0.49
C ILE A 13 -1.29 -8.96 1.00
N CYS A 14 -0.02 -9.27 1.28
CA CYS A 14 0.39 -10.65 1.60
C CYS A 14 0.45 -10.95 3.11
N SER A 15 0.23 -9.94 3.96
CA SER A 15 0.27 -10.03 5.44
C SER A 15 1.62 -10.44 6.06
N LYS A 16 2.68 -10.58 5.25
CA LYS A 16 4.06 -10.80 5.75
C LYS A 16 4.65 -9.49 6.27
N VAL A 17 5.60 -9.59 7.19
CA VAL A 17 6.33 -8.42 7.71
C VAL A 17 7.20 -7.84 6.59
N LEU A 18 7.25 -6.51 6.51
CA LEU A 18 8.16 -5.78 5.62
C LEU A 18 9.52 -5.68 6.31
N GLU A 19 10.56 -6.24 5.70
CA GLU A 19 11.92 -6.24 6.24
C GLU A 19 12.78 -5.15 5.61
N GLU A 20 13.90 -4.77 6.23
CA GLU A 20 14.82 -3.73 5.74
C GLU A 20 15.36 -3.99 4.33
N GLN A 21 15.51 -5.26 3.97
CA GLN A 21 16.04 -5.71 2.68
C GLN A 21 14.97 -5.77 1.58
N ASP A 22 13.69 -5.58 1.92
CA ASP A 22 12.60 -5.61 0.96
C ASP A 22 12.54 -4.29 0.19
N ASN A 23 12.15 -4.36 -1.08
CA ASN A 23 11.68 -3.18 -1.80
C ASN A 23 10.28 -2.85 -1.30
N ILE A 24 10.12 -1.71 -0.64
CA ILE A 24 8.88 -1.30 0.01
C ILE A 24 8.25 -0.15 -0.75
N PHE A 25 6.95 -0.28 -1.03
CA PHE A 25 6.11 0.77 -1.57
C PHE A 25 5.09 1.21 -0.50
N GLY A 26 4.83 2.50 -0.41
CA GLY A 26 3.86 3.07 0.53
C GLY A 26 2.80 3.86 -0.21
N LEU A 27 1.53 3.62 0.11
CA LEU A 27 0.45 4.46 -0.39
C LEU A 27 0.25 5.67 0.53
N PRO A 28 0.03 6.88 -0.03
CA PRO A 28 -0.36 8.03 0.77
C PRO A 28 -1.74 7.82 1.41
N PRO A 29 -2.15 8.66 2.36
CA PRO A 29 -3.52 8.66 2.85
C PRO A 29 -4.45 9.17 1.75
N LEU A 30 -5.64 8.59 1.68
CA LEU A 30 -6.72 9.05 0.81
C LEU A 30 -7.79 9.75 1.66
N ASN A 31 -8.47 10.76 1.11
CA ASN A 31 -9.58 11.43 1.81
C ASN A 31 -10.96 10.79 1.52
N LYS A 32 -11.02 9.86 0.57
CA LYS A 32 -12.24 9.21 0.06
C LYS A 32 -12.53 7.92 0.85
N VAL A 33 -13.03 8.11 2.07
CA VAL A 33 -13.25 7.03 3.08
C VAL A 33 -14.24 5.96 2.60
N ASP A 34 -15.18 6.32 1.74
CA ASP A 34 -16.22 5.40 1.24
C ASP A 34 -15.73 4.46 0.11
N HIS A 35 -14.47 4.58 -0.31
CA HIS A 35 -13.93 3.75 -1.38
C HIS A 35 -13.61 2.33 -0.87
N ARG A 36 -13.94 1.29 -1.65
CA ARG A 36 -13.65 -0.12 -1.28
C ARG A 36 -12.17 -0.34 -0.92
N LEU A 37 -11.28 0.34 -1.63
CA LEU A 37 -9.83 0.22 -1.45
C LEU A 37 -9.24 1.17 -0.40
N TYR A 38 -10.07 1.91 0.34
CA TYR A 38 -9.61 2.88 1.33
C TYR A 38 -8.67 2.26 2.38
N GLU A 39 -8.91 1.00 2.77
CA GLU A 39 -8.10 0.29 3.79
C GLU A 39 -6.62 0.10 3.40
N PHE A 40 -6.32 0.18 2.10
CA PHE A 40 -4.98 0.04 1.54
C PHE A 40 -4.21 1.36 1.50
N PHE A 41 -4.88 2.51 1.67
CA PHE A 41 -4.20 3.80 1.77
C PHE A 41 -3.60 4.02 3.16
N ASP A 42 -2.53 4.80 3.23
CA ASP A 42 -1.68 4.96 4.43
C ASP A 42 -1.09 3.62 4.93
N ARG A 43 -0.86 2.66 4.01
CA ARG A 43 -0.25 1.35 4.28
C ARG A 43 1.05 1.13 3.50
N GLY A 44 1.83 0.17 3.97
CA GLY A 44 3.04 -0.33 3.32
C GLY A 44 2.81 -1.67 2.61
N PHE A 45 3.58 -1.88 1.55
CA PHE A 45 3.51 -3.04 0.67
C PHE A 45 4.92 -3.47 0.26
N HIS A 46 5.09 -4.76 -0.01
CA HIS A 46 6.19 -5.19 -0.89
C HIS A 46 5.93 -4.63 -2.28
N GLN A 47 6.97 -4.09 -2.92
CA GLN A 47 6.90 -3.60 -4.30
C GLN A 47 6.35 -4.67 -5.24
N GLU A 48 6.84 -5.91 -5.13
CA GLU A 48 6.35 -7.04 -5.93
C GLU A 48 4.88 -7.37 -5.65
N CYS A 49 4.43 -7.28 -4.39
CA CYS A 49 3.03 -7.49 -4.08
C CYS A 49 2.16 -6.42 -4.72
N PHE A 50 2.58 -5.16 -4.66
CA PHE A 50 1.85 -4.06 -5.29
C PHE A 50 1.82 -4.20 -6.82
N ASP A 51 2.95 -4.55 -7.43
CA ASP A 51 3.08 -4.69 -8.89
C ASP A 51 2.22 -5.83 -9.47
N ASN A 52 2.03 -6.91 -8.71
CA ASN A 52 1.22 -8.06 -9.14
C ASN A 52 -0.23 -8.02 -8.61
N TRP A 53 -0.63 -6.95 -7.94
CA TRP A 53 -1.95 -6.84 -7.35
C TRP A 53 -3.01 -6.53 -8.41
N VAL A 54 -4.12 -7.28 -8.42
CA VAL A 54 -5.19 -7.09 -9.41
C VAL A 54 -5.85 -5.71 -9.30
N GLU A 55 -5.88 -5.12 -8.11
CA GLU A 55 -6.40 -3.77 -7.89
C GLU A 55 -5.38 -2.63 -8.04
N ARG A 56 -4.15 -2.94 -8.49
CA ARG A 56 -3.07 -1.96 -8.68
C ARG A 56 -3.52 -0.79 -9.56
N ASP A 57 -4.12 -1.09 -10.70
CA ASP A 57 -4.48 -0.06 -11.68
C ASP A 57 -5.57 0.86 -11.15
N GLU A 58 -6.58 0.33 -10.44
CA GLU A 58 -7.63 1.10 -9.77
C GLU A 58 -7.04 2.04 -8.70
N ILE A 59 -6.07 1.57 -7.91
CA ILE A 59 -5.37 2.41 -6.93
C ILE A 59 -4.59 3.54 -7.61
N LEU A 60 -3.88 3.26 -8.70
CA LEU A 60 -3.11 4.26 -9.42
C LEU A 60 -4.02 5.31 -10.06
N GLU A 61 -5.18 4.93 -10.57
CA GLU A 61 -6.18 5.87 -11.06
C GLU A 61 -6.64 6.82 -9.95
N ILE A 62 -6.99 6.28 -8.77
CA ILE A 62 -7.41 7.09 -7.62
C ILE A 62 -6.31 8.07 -7.17
N LEU A 63 -5.05 7.66 -7.22
CA LEU A 63 -3.92 8.53 -6.87
C LEU A 63 -3.72 9.68 -7.85
N ASN A 64 -4.00 9.46 -9.14
CA ASN A 64 -3.86 10.48 -10.17
C ASN A 64 -5.04 11.48 -10.19
N GLU A 65 -6.18 11.11 -9.61
CA GLU A 65 -7.35 11.98 -9.46
C GLU A 65 -7.27 12.93 -8.25
N GLY A 66 -6.31 12.72 -7.35
CA GLY A 66 -6.17 13.40 -6.05
C GLY A 66 -5.24 14.60 -6.02
#